data_AF-A0A1A8CN59-F1
#
_entry.id   AF-A0A1A8CN59-F1
#
_cell.length_a   1.000
_cell.length_b   1.000
_cell.length_c   1.000
_cell.angle_alpha   90.00
_cell.angle_beta   90.00
_cell.angle_gamma   90.00
#
_symmetry.space_group_name_H-M   'P 1'
#
loop_
_entity.id
_entity.type
_entity.pdbx_description
1 polymer ?
#
loop_
_entity_poly.entity_id
_entity_poly.type
_entity_poly.pdbx_seq_one_letter_code
_entity_poly.pdbx_strand_id
1 'polypeptide(L)' 'AFRLQQLEGHILSKNKITTMAGSPSPLTTHVLNTAAGVPGSNMTIKLYQQDSVTKVWQLINTG' A
#
# COMPACT_ATOMS: atom_id res chain seq x y z
N ALA A 1 -17.54 -16.78 -5.85
CA ALA A 1 -18.21 -15.86 -4.92
C ALA A 1 -17.42 -15.62 -3.63
N PHE A 2 -16.99 -16.67 -2.91
CA PHE A 2 -16.29 -16.55 -1.62
C PHE A 2 -15.06 -15.61 -1.62
N ARG A 3 -14.18 -15.74 -2.63
CA ARG A 3 -12.98 -14.88 -2.77
C ARG A 3 -13.31 -13.39 -2.95
N LEU A 4 -14.37 -13.05 -3.67
CA LEU A 4 -14.81 -11.66 -3.86
C LEU A 4 -15.38 -11.09 -2.56
N GLN A 5 -16.11 -11.89 -1.79
CA GLN A 5 -16.65 -11.48 -0.48
C GLN A 5 -15.54 -11.21 0.55
N GLN A 6 -14.44 -11.98 0.53
CA GLN A 6 -13.29 -11.72 1.40
C GLN A 6 -12.60 -10.39 1.05
N LEU A 7 -12.49 -10.06 -0.24
CA LEU A 7 -11.90 -8.81 -0.69
C LEU A 7 -12.75 -7.59 -0.31
N GLU A 8 -14.09 -7.69 -0.40
CA GLU A 8 -14.98 -6.60 0.01
C GLU A 8 -14.78 -6.20 1.48
N GLY A 9 -14.63 -7.17 2.39
CA GLY A 9 -14.40 -6.90 3.82
C GLY A 9 -13.06 -6.21 4.12
N HIS A 10 -12.07 -6.35 3.24
CA HIS A 10 -10.73 -5.75 3.40
C HIS A 10 -10.54 -4.45 2.61
N ILE A 11 -11.25 -4.28 1.49
CA ILE A 11 -11.17 -3.10 0.62
C ILE A 11 -12.17 -2.03 1.08
N LEU A 12 -13.35 -2.44 1.55
CA LEU A 12 -14.37 -1.54 2.09
C LEU A 12 -14.29 -1.53 3.63
N SER A 13 -13.18 -1.02 4.16
CA SER A 13 -13.20 -0.43 5.51
C SER A 13 -14.12 0.81 5.45
N LYS A 14 -15.41 0.59 5.62
CA LYS A 14 -16.43 1.63 5.72
C LYS A 14 -16.13 2.42 7.01
N ASN A 15 -15.34 3.48 6.89
CA ASN A 15 -15.13 4.51 7.90
C ASN A 15 -14.53 4.06 9.24
N LYS A 16 -13.44 3.29 9.22
CA LYS A 16 -12.49 3.33 10.33
C LYS A 16 -11.18 3.93 9.86
N ILE A 17 -11.19 5.26 9.71
CA ILE A 17 -9.97 6.06 9.90
C ILE A 17 -9.63 5.86 11.38
N THR A 18 -8.92 4.77 11.69
CA THR A 18 -8.23 4.65 12.96
C THR A 18 -7.33 5.87 13.01
N THR A 19 -7.51 6.71 14.02
CA THR A 19 -6.79 7.96 14.25
C THR A 19 -5.28 7.70 14.13
N MET A 20 -4.70 7.91 12.95
CA MET A 20 -3.26 7.83 12.74
C MET A 20 -2.72 9.21 13.06
N ALA A 21 -1.87 9.29 14.07
CA ALA A 21 -1.14 10.50 14.41
C ALA A 21 -0.42 11.06 13.18
N GLY A 22 -0.60 12.36 12.91
CA GLY A 22 0.03 13.09 11.80
C GLY A 22 -0.80 13.17 10.52
N SER A 23 -0.47 14.14 9.64
CA SER A 23 -1.07 14.19 8.30
C SER A 23 -0.70 12.91 7.54
N PRO A 24 -1.66 12.15 7.00
CA PRO A 24 -1.35 10.94 6.25
C PRO A 24 -0.44 11.28 5.06
N SER A 25 0.51 10.40 4.73
CA SER A 25 1.35 10.54 3.54
C SER A 25 0.46 10.78 2.30
N PRO A 26 0.82 11.70 1.40
CA PRO A 26 0.07 11.92 0.16
C PRO A 26 0.15 10.72 -0.81
N LEU A 27 1.06 9.77 -0.55
CA LEU A 27 1.18 8.52 -1.29
C LEU A 27 1.00 7.33 -0.33
N THR A 28 0.03 6.47 -0.65
CA THR A 28 -0.27 5.23 0.07
C THR A 28 -0.23 4.04 -0.89
N THR A 29 -0.13 2.83 -0.35
CA THR A 29 -0.12 1.58 -1.13
C THR A 29 -0.85 0.46 -0.40
N HIS A 30 -1.38 -0.50 -1.14
CA HIS A 30 -2.04 -1.69 -0.63
C HIS A 30 -1.50 -2.92 -1.36
N VAL A 31 -1.07 -3.93 -0.62
CA VAL A 31 -0.55 -5.18 -1.18
C VAL A 31 -1.56 -6.31 -0.92
N LEU A 32 -1.88 -7.07 -1.97
CA LEU A 32 -2.84 -8.17 -1.91
C LEU A 32 -2.21 -9.45 -2.46
N ASN A 33 -2.34 -10.55 -1.71
CA ASN A 33 -2.03 -11.88 -2.20
C ASN A 33 -3.26 -12.46 -2.93
N THR A 34 -3.22 -12.51 -4.26
CA THR A 34 -4.34 -12.98 -5.09
C THR A 34 -4.49 -14.51 -5.11
N ALA A 35 -3.46 -15.26 -4.73
CA ALA A 35 -3.54 -16.72 -4.63
C ALA A 35 -4.41 -17.15 -3.45
N ALA A 36 -4.29 -16.44 -2.32
CA ALA A 36 -5.00 -16.74 -1.07
C ALA A 36 -6.17 -15.79 -0.75
N GLY A 37 -6.28 -14.63 -1.42
CA GLY A 37 -7.34 -13.66 -1.16
C GLY A 37 -7.16 -12.90 0.16
N VAL A 38 -5.92 -12.75 0.64
CA VAL A 38 -5.56 -12.13 1.93
C VAL A 38 -4.60 -10.97 1.72
N PRO A 39 -4.47 -10.02 2.68
CA PRO A 39 -3.46 -8.96 2.60
C PRO A 39 -2.04 -9.52 2.44
N GLY A 40 -1.25 -8.87 1.58
CA GLY A 40 0.17 -9.20 1.38
C GLY A 40 1.05 -8.59 2.47
N SER A 41 0.94 -9.13 3.68
CA SER A 41 1.68 -8.64 4.85
C SER A 41 3.20 -8.90 4.75
N ASN A 42 3.99 -8.10 5.47
CA ASN A 42 5.45 -8.22 5.59
C ASN A 42 6.23 -8.16 4.27
N MET A 43 5.68 -7.49 3.24
CA MET A 43 6.43 -7.18 2.02
C MET A 43 7.22 -5.88 2.19
N THR A 44 8.53 -5.95 1.95
CA THR A 44 9.37 -4.74 1.87
C THR A 44 9.05 -3.95 0.61
N ILE A 45 8.80 -2.65 0.76
CA ILE A 45 8.52 -1.72 -0.33
C ILE A 45 9.53 -0.58 -0.31
N LYS A 46 10.11 -0.28 -1.47
CA LYS A 46 11.04 0.84 -1.65
C LYS A 46 10.44 1.86 -2.61
N LEU A 47 10.35 3.11 -2.18
CA LEU A 47 9.92 4.23 -3.01
C LEU A 47 11.14 4.93 -3.59
N TYR A 48 11.19 5.09 -4.91
CA TYR A 48 12.23 5.83 -5.61
C TYR A 48 11.64 6.99 -6.40
N GLN A 49 12.43 8.04 -6.59
CA GLN A 49 12.15 9.13 -7.53
C GLN A 49 13.30 9.24 -8.52
N GLN A 50 12.96 9.37 -9.79
CA GLN A 50 13.94 9.60 -10.83
C GLN A 50 14.28 11.09 -10.91
N ASP A 51 15.56 11.42 -10.87
CA ASP A 51 16.04 12.77 -11.14
C ASP A 51 15.80 13.13 -12.62
N SER A 52 15.26 14.32 -12.87
CA SER A 52 14.82 14.71 -14.22
C SER A 52 15.97 14.99 -15.18
N VAL A 53 17.15 15.34 -14.67
CA VAL A 53 18.35 15.72 -15.44
C VAL A 53 19.25 14.51 -15.65
N THR A 54 19.71 13.92 -14.55
CA THR A 54 20.68 12.82 -14.51
C THR A 54 20.04 11.45 -14.79
N LYS A 55 18.71 11.35 -14.72
CA LYS A 55 17.93 10.09 -14.89
C LYS A 55 18.24 9.00 -13.87
N VAL A 56 18.98 9.31 -12.80
CA VAL A 56 19.29 8.39 -11.72
C VAL A 56 18.09 8.23 -10.79
N TRP A 57 17.82 7.00 -10.34
CA TRP A 57 16.79 6.72 -9.34
C TRP A 57 17.34 6.86 -7.92
N GLN A 58 16.74 7.75 -7.14
CA GLN A 58 17.11 8.01 -5.76
C GLN A 58 16.09 7.38 -4.82
N LEU A 59 16.56 6.68 -3.78
CA LEU A 59 15.71 6.06 -2.77
C LEU A 59 15.12 7.14 -1.86
N ILE A 60 13.79 7.21 -1.77
CA ILE A 60 13.07 8.13 -0.87
C ILE A 60 12.78 7.46 0.46
N ASN A 61 12.24 6.25 0.43
CA ASN A 61 11.80 5.55 1.65
C ASN A 61 11.84 4.03 1.47
N THR A 62 12.03 3.30 2.57
CA THR A 62 11.88 1.85 2.66
C THR A 62 10.91 1.53 3.80
N GLY A 63 9.91 0.71 3.52
CA GLY A 63 8.93 0.21 4.51
C GLY A 63 8.74 -1.29 4.40
#